data_AF-A0A8B7TA71-F1
#
_entry.id   AF-A0A8B7TA71-F1
#
_cell.length_a   1.000
_cell.length_b   1.000
_cell.length_c   1.000
_cell.angle_alpha   90.00
_cell.angle_beta   90.00
_cell.angle_gamma   90.00
#
_symmetry.space_group_name_H-M   'P 1'
#
loop_
_entity.id
_entity.type
_entity.pdbx_description
1 polymer ?
#
loop_
_entity_poly.entity_id
_entity_poly.type
_entity_poly.pdbx_seq_one_letter_code
_entity_poly.pdbx_strand_id
1 'polypeptide(L)'
;MGRAARELLWVLLWVLLGCTGAQYEKYSFRGFPPEDLMPLAAAYGHALEQYEGEGWRESARYLEAALRLHRLLRDSEAFCHANCSGPTPPTASAPGSVPGPDGGSSDDWARELRLFGHVLERAACLRRCKRTLPAFQVPYPPRQLLRDFQSRLPYQYLHYAQFKAVFLRAVKLYNSGDFRSSTEDMERALAEYLAIFARCLAGCEGAHEQVDFKDFYPAIADLFAESLQCKVDCEANLTPNVGGYFVEKFVATMYHYLQFAYYKLNDVRQAARSAASYMLFDPEDNVMQQNLVYYRFHRARWGLEEEDFQPREEALLYHNQTAELRELLEFAHMYLQSDDEMELEETEPPLKAKDHPSDAEFEGQGDYEEGIYADWWQEPDAKGDEAEAEPEPALA
;
A
#
# COMPACT_ATOMS: atom_id res chain seq x y z
N MET A 1 3.69 39.01 16.18
CA MET A 1 2.80 37.91 16.62
C MET A 1 2.16 38.31 17.93
N GLY A 2 0.82 38.43 17.96
CA GLY A 2 0.08 38.94 19.12
C GLY A 2 0.13 38.01 20.32
N ARG A 3 -0.01 38.56 21.52
CA ARG A 3 -0.03 37.82 22.81
C ARG A 3 -0.98 36.61 22.77
N ALA A 4 -2.14 36.78 22.14
CA ALA A 4 -3.14 35.72 21.95
C ALA A 4 -2.63 34.53 21.11
N ALA A 5 -1.80 34.77 20.08
CA ALA A 5 -1.23 33.70 19.27
C ALA A 5 -0.19 32.87 20.04
N ARG A 6 0.52 33.48 20.99
CA ARG A 6 1.45 32.77 21.87
C ARG A 6 0.71 31.91 22.90
N GLU A 7 -0.35 32.43 23.51
CA GLU A 7 -1.19 31.67 24.45
C GLU A 7 -1.86 30.46 23.77
N LEU A 8 -2.39 30.65 22.55
CA LEU A 8 -2.91 29.54 21.74
C LEU A 8 -1.85 28.48 21.44
N LEU A 9 -0.61 28.90 21.14
CA LEU A 9 0.49 27.98 20.89
C LEU A 9 0.86 27.19 22.14
N TRP A 10 0.87 27.82 23.32
CA TRP A 10 1.11 27.14 24.60
C TRP A 10 -0.01 26.18 24.96
N VAL A 11 -1.27 26.55 24.74
CA VAL A 11 -2.42 25.66 24.96
C VAL A 11 -2.37 24.48 23.99
N LEU A 12 -2.07 24.70 22.71
CA LEU A 12 -1.86 23.64 21.73
C LEU A 12 -0.68 22.74 22.12
N LEU A 13 0.43 23.30 22.58
CA LEU A 13 1.59 22.54 23.04
C LEU A 13 1.26 21.69 24.29
N TRP A 14 0.46 22.22 25.22
CA TRP A 14 0.00 21.50 26.41
C TRP A 14 -1.03 20.42 26.09
N VAL A 15 -1.94 20.66 25.14
CA VAL A 15 -2.88 19.65 24.64
C VAL A 15 -2.12 18.54 23.91
N LEU A 16 -1.16 18.90 23.06
CA LEU A 16 -0.30 17.92 22.37
C LEU A 16 0.57 17.12 23.36
N LEU A 17 1.14 17.76 24.39
CA LEU A 17 1.86 17.05 25.46
C LEU A 17 0.92 16.16 26.30
N GLY A 18 -0.30 16.63 26.60
CA GLY A 18 -1.29 15.89 27.38
C GLY A 18 -1.85 14.66 26.65
N CYS A 19 -2.00 14.74 25.33
CA CYS A 19 -2.44 13.63 24.49
C CYS A 19 -1.39 12.52 24.33
N THR A 20 -0.11 12.76 24.65
CA THR A 20 0.90 11.69 24.68
C THR A 20 0.73 10.72 25.86
N GLY A 21 -0.09 11.09 26.85
CA GLY A 21 -0.44 10.24 27.99
C GLY A 21 -1.46 9.13 27.67
N ALA A 22 -2.00 9.08 26.46
CA ALA A 22 -2.98 8.09 26.03
C ALA A 22 -2.32 6.92 25.29
N GLN A 23 -1.50 6.11 25.97
CA GLN A 23 -1.19 4.75 25.49
C GLN A 23 -0.73 3.82 26.62
N TYR A 24 -1.72 3.06 27.13
CA TYR A 24 -1.61 1.85 27.95
C TYR A 24 -0.99 1.99 29.36
N GLU A 25 -1.34 1.01 30.20
CA GLU A 25 -0.90 0.74 31.57
C GLU A 25 0.53 1.18 31.87
N LYS A 26 0.86 1.44 33.15
CA LYS A 26 2.21 1.79 33.65
C LYS A 26 3.34 0.93 33.02
N TYR A 27 3.76 1.26 31.81
CA TYR A 27 4.66 0.47 31.00
C TYR A 27 6.08 0.72 31.49
N SER A 28 6.76 -0.34 31.90
CA SER A 28 8.17 -0.29 32.27
C SER A 28 8.85 -1.51 31.70
N PHE A 29 9.77 -1.32 30.76
CA PHE A 29 10.56 -2.42 30.17
C PHE A 29 11.39 -3.18 31.24
N ARG A 30 11.70 -2.53 32.38
CA ARG A 30 12.37 -3.16 33.53
C ARG A 30 11.42 -3.95 34.43
N GLY A 31 10.16 -3.53 34.50
CA GLY A 31 9.11 -4.16 35.31
C GLY A 31 8.04 -4.82 34.44
N PHE A 32 8.44 -5.38 33.30
CA PHE A 32 7.50 -6.03 32.38
C PHE A 32 6.87 -7.24 33.09
N PRO A 33 5.53 -7.40 33.06
CA PRO A 33 4.85 -8.47 33.78
C PRO A 33 5.35 -9.85 33.33
N PRO A 34 5.75 -10.74 34.27
CA PRO A 34 6.26 -12.06 33.91
C PRO A 34 5.20 -12.95 33.24
N GLU A 35 3.92 -12.78 33.56
CA GLU A 35 2.78 -13.46 32.94
C GLU A 35 2.60 -13.13 31.44
N ASP A 36 3.00 -11.93 31.03
CA ASP A 36 2.90 -11.47 29.64
C ASP A 36 4.18 -11.76 28.84
N LEU A 37 5.24 -12.25 29.50
CA LEU A 37 6.53 -12.49 28.88
C LEU A 37 6.57 -13.84 28.17
N MET A 38 6.70 -13.82 26.86
CA MET A 38 6.90 -15.01 26.03
C MET A 38 7.82 -14.70 24.85
N PRO A 39 8.36 -15.73 24.16
CA PRO A 39 9.18 -15.51 22.97
C PRO A 39 8.38 -14.78 21.89
N LEU A 40 8.94 -13.71 21.31
CA LEU A 40 8.27 -12.91 20.27
C LEU A 40 7.80 -13.78 19.09
N ALA A 41 8.64 -14.75 18.68
CA ALA A 41 8.31 -15.67 17.60
C ALA A 41 7.12 -16.58 17.93
N ALA A 42 6.96 -16.99 19.19
CA ALA A 42 5.82 -17.82 19.61
C ALA A 42 4.52 -17.01 19.60
N ALA A 43 4.54 -15.78 20.12
CA ALA A 43 3.38 -14.90 20.10
C ALA A 43 2.92 -14.60 18.66
N TYR A 44 3.86 -14.21 17.80
CA TYR A 44 3.55 -13.90 16.40
C TYR A 44 3.12 -15.13 15.60
N GLY A 45 3.81 -16.26 15.76
CA GLY A 45 3.46 -17.52 15.10
C GLY A 45 2.05 -18.00 15.45
N HIS A 46 1.70 -18.00 16.73
CA HIS A 46 0.34 -18.34 17.16
C HIS A 46 -0.71 -17.36 16.60
N ALA A 47 -0.37 -16.07 16.49
CA ALA A 47 -1.27 -15.10 15.91
C ALA A 47 -1.57 -15.37 14.43
N LEU A 48 -0.57 -15.84 13.67
CA LEU A 48 -0.72 -16.23 12.27
C LEU A 48 -1.48 -17.56 12.12
N GLU A 49 -1.26 -18.55 12.99
CA GLU A 49 -2.07 -19.77 13.02
C GLU A 49 -3.56 -19.46 13.23
N GLN A 50 -3.87 -18.56 14.18
CA GLN A 50 -5.25 -18.09 14.39
C GLN A 50 -5.77 -17.28 13.21
N TYR A 51 -4.90 -16.52 12.52
CA TYR A 51 -5.29 -15.76 11.33
C TYR A 51 -5.70 -16.69 10.19
N GLU A 52 -4.91 -17.73 9.91
CA GLU A 52 -5.20 -18.75 8.90
C GLU A 52 -6.44 -19.57 9.26
N GLY A 53 -6.63 -19.86 10.55
CA GLY A 53 -7.80 -20.55 11.08
C GLY A 53 -9.06 -19.67 11.25
N GLU A 54 -9.07 -18.44 10.74
CA GLU A 54 -10.16 -17.46 10.87
C GLU A 54 -10.56 -17.11 12.33
N GLY A 55 -9.67 -17.37 13.28
CA GLY A 55 -9.76 -16.99 14.69
C GLY A 55 -9.44 -15.52 14.93
N TRP A 56 -10.12 -14.60 14.24
CA TRP A 56 -9.77 -13.17 14.15
C TRP A 56 -9.56 -12.48 15.49
N ARG A 57 -10.40 -12.78 16.49
CA ARG A 57 -10.30 -12.18 17.83
C ARG A 57 -9.03 -12.62 18.56
N GLU A 58 -8.68 -13.89 18.49
CA GLU A 58 -7.46 -14.42 19.12
C GLU A 58 -6.22 -13.99 18.35
N SER A 59 -6.28 -14.01 17.02
CA SER A 59 -5.22 -13.47 16.16
C SER A 59 -4.89 -12.01 16.52
N ALA A 60 -5.90 -11.14 16.63
CA ALA A 60 -5.69 -9.74 17.04
C ALA A 60 -5.04 -9.61 18.42
N ARG A 61 -5.49 -10.40 19.40
CA ARG A 61 -4.92 -10.41 20.77
C ARG A 61 -3.43 -10.78 20.77
N TYR A 62 -3.06 -11.82 20.03
CA TYR A 62 -1.67 -12.26 19.96
C TYR A 62 -0.79 -11.35 19.10
N LEU A 63 -1.34 -10.70 18.06
CA LEU A 63 -0.65 -9.65 17.32
C LEU A 63 -0.36 -8.44 18.21
N GLU A 64 -1.30 -8.01 19.04
CA GLU A 64 -1.08 -6.96 20.05
C GLU A 64 -0.01 -7.36 21.08
N ALA A 65 -0.05 -8.60 21.56
CA ALA A 65 0.99 -9.14 22.45
C ALA A 65 2.37 -9.15 21.77
N ALA A 66 2.45 -9.60 20.52
CA ALA A 66 3.69 -9.62 19.75
C ALA A 66 4.25 -8.19 19.55
N LEU A 67 3.40 -7.20 19.25
CA LEU A 67 3.80 -5.79 19.16
C LEU A 67 4.33 -5.24 20.49
N ARG A 68 3.69 -5.60 21.63
CA ARG A 68 4.16 -5.24 22.97
C ARG A 68 5.53 -5.86 23.28
N LEU A 69 5.74 -7.12 22.94
CA LEU A 69 7.01 -7.84 23.11
C LEU A 69 8.12 -7.27 22.22
N HIS A 70 7.81 -6.90 20.98
CA HIS A 70 8.77 -6.24 20.09
C HIS A 70 9.18 -4.86 20.63
N ARG A 71 8.23 -4.08 21.16
CA ARG A 71 8.54 -2.81 21.85
C ARG A 71 9.43 -3.05 23.07
N LEU A 72 9.11 -4.04 23.91
CA LEU A 72 9.94 -4.44 25.05
C LEU A 72 11.39 -4.75 24.62
N LEU A 73 11.57 -5.54 23.56
CA LEU A 73 12.89 -5.87 23.01
C LEU A 73 13.63 -4.61 22.55
N ARG A 74 13.01 -3.81 21.69
CA ARG A 74 13.61 -2.59 21.13
C ARG A 74 14.01 -1.59 22.21
N ASP A 75 13.13 -1.34 23.17
CA ASP A 75 13.37 -0.38 24.24
C ASP A 75 14.46 -0.89 25.21
N SER A 76 14.52 -2.21 25.46
CA SER A 76 15.59 -2.85 26.24
C SER A 76 16.95 -2.79 25.54
N GLU A 77 16.98 -2.98 24.22
CA GLU A 77 18.20 -2.82 23.42
C GLU A 77 18.68 -1.39 23.42
N ALA A 78 17.79 -0.43 23.13
CA ALA A 78 18.13 0.99 23.14
C ALA A 78 18.70 1.42 24.49
N PHE A 79 18.10 0.97 25.59
CA PHE A 79 18.60 1.23 26.94
C PHE A 79 20.03 0.72 27.13
N CYS A 80 20.32 -0.53 26.78
CA CYS A 80 21.67 -1.07 26.91
C CYS A 80 22.67 -0.41 25.96
N HIS A 81 22.28 -0.07 24.74
CA HIS A 81 23.14 0.61 23.77
C HIS A 81 23.53 2.01 24.22
N ALA A 82 22.61 2.75 24.85
CA ALA A 82 22.87 4.08 25.42
C ALA A 82 23.68 4.01 26.72
N ASN A 83 23.44 3.02 27.59
CA ASN A 83 24.20 2.92 28.84
C ASN A 83 25.62 2.35 28.62
N CYS A 84 25.85 1.65 27.51
CA CYS A 84 27.15 1.11 27.11
C CYS A 84 27.80 1.90 25.97
N SER A 85 27.26 3.03 25.53
CA SER A 85 28.02 3.96 24.69
C SER A 85 29.10 4.60 25.54
N GLY A 86 30.35 4.19 25.32
CA GLY A 86 31.51 4.81 25.97
C GLY A 86 31.72 6.26 25.48
N PRO A 87 32.51 7.07 26.19
CA PRO A 87 32.95 8.36 25.67
C PRO A 87 33.63 8.15 24.31
N THR A 88 33.35 9.03 23.35
CA THR A 88 34.07 9.09 22.07
C THR A 88 35.56 9.08 22.37
N PRO A 89 36.37 8.20 21.75
CA PRO A 89 37.82 8.31 21.90
C PRO A 89 38.20 9.73 21.50
N PRO A 90 39.06 10.42 22.27
CA PRO A 90 39.51 11.74 21.89
C PRO A 90 40.04 11.64 20.46
N THR A 91 39.43 12.40 19.56
CA THR A 91 40.00 12.66 18.23
C THR A 91 41.47 12.91 18.45
N ALA A 92 42.32 12.16 17.73
CA ALA A 92 43.77 12.27 17.82
C ALA A 92 44.20 13.69 17.42
N SER A 93 44.12 14.61 18.37
CA SER A 93 44.65 15.97 18.33
C SER A 93 45.20 16.28 19.71
N ALA A 94 46.16 15.46 20.14
CA ALA A 94 47.22 15.97 21.00
C ALA A 94 48.17 16.77 20.09
N PRO A 95 48.30 18.10 20.24
CA PRO A 95 49.30 18.86 19.51
C PRO A 95 50.66 18.56 20.15
N GLY A 96 51.50 17.74 19.50
CA GLY A 96 52.87 17.57 19.99
C GLY A 96 53.72 16.38 19.51
N SER A 97 53.22 15.46 18.69
CA SER A 97 54.08 14.37 18.16
C SER A 97 54.57 14.69 16.75
N VAL A 98 55.82 15.12 16.65
CA VAL A 98 56.57 15.24 15.38
C VAL A 98 56.69 13.84 14.74
N PRO A 99 56.42 13.65 13.44
CA PRO A 99 56.61 12.36 12.79
C PRO A 99 58.12 12.10 12.60
N GLY A 100 58.62 11.02 13.21
CA GLY A 100 59.95 10.49 12.88
C GLY A 100 59.93 9.73 11.53
N PRO A 101 61.08 9.56 10.85
CA PRO A 101 61.13 9.10 9.45
C PRO A 101 60.74 7.63 9.23
N ASP A 102 60.59 6.84 10.31
CA ASP A 102 60.34 5.40 10.26
C ASP A 102 58.93 5.01 10.82
N GLY A 103 57.97 5.94 10.74
CA GLY A 103 56.65 5.84 11.38
C GLY A 103 55.55 5.16 10.56
N GLY A 104 55.70 3.87 10.21
CA GLY A 104 54.82 3.23 9.21
C GLY A 104 54.12 1.92 9.56
N SER A 105 54.19 1.38 10.78
CA SER A 105 53.47 0.11 11.07
C SER A 105 53.13 -0.10 12.55
N SER A 106 54.08 0.15 13.46
CA SER A 106 53.87 -0.10 14.90
C SER A 106 52.75 0.77 15.51
N ASP A 107 52.61 2.02 15.06
CA ASP A 107 51.57 2.93 15.55
C ASP A 107 50.17 2.59 15.00
N ASP A 108 50.10 1.99 13.81
CA ASP A 108 48.84 1.49 13.23
C ASP A 108 48.33 0.26 13.96
N TRP A 109 49.21 -0.73 14.22
CA TRP A 109 48.87 -1.87 15.06
C TRP A 109 48.41 -1.46 16.47
N ALA A 110 49.05 -0.44 17.07
CA ALA A 110 48.64 0.09 18.36
C ALA A 110 47.27 0.78 18.30
N ARG A 111 46.94 1.49 17.20
CA ARG A 111 45.61 2.08 16.96
C ARG A 111 44.54 1.01 16.80
N GLU A 112 44.81 -0.02 16.00
CA GLU A 112 43.90 -1.16 15.80
C GLU A 112 43.61 -1.91 17.11
N LEU A 113 44.64 -2.24 17.88
CA LEU A 113 44.47 -2.93 19.16
C LEU A 113 43.64 -2.12 20.17
N ARG A 114 43.76 -0.79 20.18
CA ARG A 114 42.89 0.10 20.99
C ARG A 114 41.43 0.04 20.52
N LEU A 115 41.19 0.04 19.21
CA LEU A 115 39.84 -0.12 18.65
C LEU A 115 39.23 -1.47 19.05
N PHE A 116 39.98 -2.57 18.92
CA PHE A 116 39.53 -3.89 19.35
C PHE A 116 39.23 -3.93 20.86
N GLY A 117 40.08 -3.32 21.68
CA GLY A 117 39.84 -3.17 23.12
C GLY A 117 38.50 -2.51 23.42
N HIS A 118 38.19 -1.38 22.78
CA HIS A 118 36.91 -0.70 22.94
C HIS A 118 35.71 -1.53 22.48
N VAL A 119 35.84 -2.29 21.39
CA VAL A 119 34.79 -3.20 20.93
C VAL A 119 34.53 -4.29 21.98
N LEU A 120 35.57 -4.89 22.55
CA LEU A 120 35.47 -5.91 23.59
C LEU A 120 34.88 -5.36 24.90
N GLU A 121 35.29 -4.16 25.33
CA GLU A 121 34.75 -3.47 26.49
C GLU A 121 33.25 -3.20 26.33
N ARG A 122 32.85 -2.65 25.18
CA ARG A 122 31.44 -2.39 24.85
C ARG A 122 30.64 -3.68 24.80
N ALA A 123 31.18 -4.74 24.19
CA ALA A 123 30.53 -6.05 24.14
C ALA A 123 30.34 -6.65 25.55
N ALA A 124 31.35 -6.54 26.42
CA ALA A 124 31.25 -7.01 27.79
C ALA A 124 30.20 -6.23 28.60
N CYS A 125 30.14 -4.90 28.41
CA CYS A 125 29.08 -4.06 28.99
C CYS A 125 27.69 -4.49 28.51
N LEU A 126 27.50 -4.62 27.20
CA LEU A 126 26.21 -5.03 26.61
C LEU A 126 25.75 -6.40 27.12
N ARG A 127 26.66 -7.38 27.19
CA ARG A 127 26.34 -8.72 27.73
C ARG A 127 25.88 -8.65 29.19
N ARG A 128 26.53 -7.83 30.02
CA ARG A 128 26.12 -7.63 31.43
C ARG A 128 24.75 -6.93 31.53
N CYS A 129 24.53 -5.88 30.75
CA CYS A 129 23.26 -5.15 30.73
C CYS A 129 22.09 -6.02 30.25
N LYS A 130 22.26 -6.73 29.13
CA LYS A 130 21.20 -7.58 28.56
C LYS A 130 20.78 -8.69 29.54
N ARG A 131 21.71 -9.27 30.31
CA ARG A 131 21.39 -10.31 31.32
C ARG A 131 20.42 -9.87 32.41
N THR A 132 20.31 -8.57 32.69
CA THR A 132 19.45 -8.06 33.76
C THR A 132 18.03 -7.71 33.30
N LEU A 133 17.74 -7.76 32.00
CA LEU A 133 16.47 -7.29 31.45
C LEU A 133 15.57 -8.47 31.02
N PRO A 134 14.24 -8.39 31.28
CA PRO A 134 13.29 -9.46 30.92
C PRO A 134 13.33 -9.85 29.44
N ALA A 135 13.51 -8.89 28.54
CA ALA A 135 13.52 -9.09 27.09
C ALA A 135 14.54 -10.13 26.60
N PHE A 136 15.63 -10.36 27.35
CA PHE A 136 16.70 -11.29 26.97
C PHE A 136 16.71 -12.56 27.83
N GLN A 137 15.67 -12.78 28.63
CA GLN A 137 15.44 -14.05 29.35
C GLN A 137 14.73 -15.09 28.47
N VAL A 138 14.17 -14.66 27.33
CA VAL A 138 13.53 -15.50 26.32
C VAL A 138 14.42 -15.61 25.06
N PRO A 139 14.20 -16.62 24.19
CA PRO A 139 14.92 -16.76 22.93
C PRO A 139 14.84 -15.50 22.06
N TYR A 140 15.97 -15.10 21.50
CA TYR A 140 16.07 -13.94 20.62
C TYR A 140 15.36 -14.22 19.27
N PRO A 141 14.60 -13.27 18.71
CA PRO A 141 13.85 -13.49 17.47
C PRO A 141 14.75 -13.67 16.23
N PRO A 142 14.33 -14.46 15.24
CA PRO A 142 15.05 -14.62 13.99
C PRO A 142 15.09 -13.32 13.17
N ARG A 143 16.08 -13.18 12.29
CA ARG A 143 16.29 -11.97 11.48
C ARG A 143 15.11 -11.62 10.59
N GLN A 144 14.48 -12.62 9.97
CA GLN A 144 13.32 -12.40 9.10
C GLN A 144 12.15 -11.79 9.89
N LEU A 145 11.84 -12.35 11.06
CA LEU A 145 10.81 -11.80 11.94
C LEU A 145 11.06 -10.33 12.31
N LEU A 146 12.32 -9.98 12.61
CA LEU A 146 12.66 -8.57 12.89
C LEU A 146 12.45 -7.67 11.66
N ARG A 147 12.71 -8.17 10.44
CA ARG A 147 12.41 -7.43 9.20
C ARG A 147 10.92 -7.23 9.02
N ASP A 148 10.10 -8.25 9.28
CA ASP A 148 8.64 -8.15 9.20
C ASP A 148 8.09 -7.08 10.16
N PHE A 149 8.64 -7.01 11.38
CA PHE A 149 8.27 -5.95 12.34
C PHE A 149 8.78 -4.58 11.92
N GLN A 150 9.94 -4.48 11.28
CA GLN A 150 10.49 -3.24 10.71
C GLN A 150 9.66 -2.74 9.53
N SER A 151 9.18 -3.65 8.68
CA SER A 151 8.25 -3.35 7.58
C SER A 151 6.80 -3.15 8.03
N ARG A 152 6.54 -3.22 9.34
CA ARG A 152 5.22 -3.03 9.98
C ARG A 152 4.16 -4.05 9.54
N LEU A 153 4.58 -5.20 9.02
CA LEU A 153 3.69 -6.28 8.59
C LEU A 153 2.70 -6.74 9.70
N PRO A 154 3.09 -6.88 10.99
CA PRO A 154 2.14 -7.24 12.04
C PRO A 154 0.99 -6.25 12.22
N TYR A 155 1.17 -4.97 11.90
CA TYR A 155 0.08 -4.00 11.95
C TYR A 155 -0.94 -4.26 10.85
N GLN A 156 -0.50 -4.66 9.65
CA GLN A 156 -1.40 -5.01 8.54
C GLN A 156 -2.28 -6.20 8.94
N TYR A 157 -1.68 -7.27 9.46
CA TYR A 157 -2.44 -8.42 9.98
C TYR A 157 -3.37 -8.03 11.13
N LEU A 158 -2.92 -7.16 12.05
CA LEU A 158 -3.71 -6.77 13.22
C LEU A 158 -4.97 -6.02 12.81
N HIS A 159 -4.82 -5.03 11.95
CA HIS A 159 -5.96 -4.28 11.48
C HIS A 159 -6.92 -5.18 10.69
N TYR A 160 -6.38 -6.07 9.84
CA TYR A 160 -7.20 -7.05 9.11
C TYR A 160 -8.04 -7.92 10.06
N ALA A 161 -7.39 -8.49 11.08
CA ALA A 161 -8.07 -9.31 12.09
C ALA A 161 -9.11 -8.50 12.89
N GLN A 162 -8.80 -7.24 13.23
CA GLN A 162 -9.72 -6.36 13.96
C GLN A 162 -10.98 -6.05 13.14
N PHE A 163 -10.87 -5.58 11.90
CA PHE A 163 -12.07 -5.24 11.11
C PHE A 163 -12.93 -6.49 10.88
N LYS A 164 -12.32 -7.64 10.54
CA LYS A 164 -13.07 -8.90 10.34
C LYS A 164 -13.81 -9.33 11.59
N ALA A 165 -13.15 -9.27 12.75
CA ALA A 165 -13.78 -9.62 14.03
C ALA A 165 -14.97 -8.71 14.36
N VAL A 166 -14.89 -7.42 14.05
CA VAL A 166 -15.99 -6.46 14.26
C VAL A 166 -17.11 -6.69 13.25
N PHE A 167 -16.80 -6.84 11.96
CA PHE A 167 -17.79 -7.09 10.90
C PHE A 167 -18.62 -8.35 11.18
N LEU A 168 -17.97 -9.48 11.46
CA LEU A 168 -18.68 -10.74 11.76
C LEU A 168 -19.55 -10.63 13.01
N ARG A 169 -19.11 -9.86 14.02
CA ARG A 169 -19.91 -9.57 15.21
C ARG A 169 -21.15 -8.72 14.85
N ALA A 170 -20.99 -7.69 14.01
CA ALA A 170 -22.08 -6.84 13.55
C ALA A 170 -23.15 -7.65 12.80
N VAL A 171 -22.74 -8.55 11.90
CA VAL A 171 -23.64 -9.45 11.16
C VAL A 171 -24.37 -10.41 12.10
N LYS A 172 -23.69 -10.97 13.11
CA LYS A 172 -24.33 -11.81 14.11
C LYS A 172 -25.38 -11.06 14.92
N LEU A 173 -25.08 -9.82 15.33
CA LEU A 173 -26.00 -8.95 16.06
C LEU A 173 -27.22 -8.58 15.20
N TYR A 174 -26.98 -8.26 13.93
CA TYR A 174 -28.04 -8.02 12.95
C TYR A 174 -29.03 -9.18 12.87
N ASN A 175 -28.52 -10.40 12.69
CA ASN A 175 -29.34 -11.61 12.59
C ASN A 175 -30.08 -11.95 13.89
N SER A 176 -29.58 -11.49 15.04
CA SER A 176 -30.26 -11.63 16.33
C SER A 176 -31.31 -10.55 16.61
N GLY A 177 -31.41 -9.52 15.75
CA GLY A 177 -32.35 -8.40 15.90
C GLY A 177 -31.86 -7.26 16.79
N ASP A 178 -30.64 -7.32 17.34
CA ASP A 178 -30.02 -6.19 18.03
C ASP A 178 -29.43 -5.20 17.02
N PHE A 179 -30.32 -4.41 16.41
CA PHE A 179 -29.94 -3.44 15.39
C PHE A 179 -29.06 -2.31 15.94
N ARG A 180 -29.22 -1.93 17.21
CA ARG A 180 -28.42 -0.85 17.82
C ARG A 180 -26.95 -1.24 17.89
N SER A 181 -26.66 -2.38 18.53
CA SER A 181 -25.28 -2.86 18.66
C SER A 181 -24.71 -3.25 17.29
N SER A 182 -25.54 -3.79 16.39
CA SER A 182 -25.15 -4.09 15.01
C SER A 182 -24.72 -2.83 14.26
N THR A 183 -25.49 -1.74 14.33
CA THR A 183 -25.13 -0.46 13.69
C THR A 183 -23.81 0.07 14.24
N GLU A 184 -23.62 0.08 15.57
CA GLU A 184 -22.38 0.57 16.18
C GLU A 184 -21.14 -0.23 15.71
N ASP A 185 -21.25 -1.55 15.66
CA ASP A 185 -20.17 -2.40 15.17
C ASP A 185 -19.99 -2.29 13.65
N MET A 186 -21.06 -2.15 12.87
CA MET A 186 -20.97 -2.03 11.40
C MET A 186 -20.34 -0.70 10.97
N GLU A 187 -20.70 0.42 11.61
CA GLU A 187 -20.05 1.72 11.40
C GLU A 187 -18.55 1.65 11.74
N ARG A 188 -18.20 0.97 12.84
CA ARG A 188 -16.80 0.73 13.21
C ARG A 188 -16.08 -0.14 12.19
N ALA A 189 -16.72 -1.20 11.70
CA ALA A 189 -16.15 -2.10 10.70
C ALA A 189 -15.87 -1.35 9.38
N LEU A 190 -16.80 -0.50 8.94
CA LEU A 190 -16.63 0.34 7.75
C LEU A 190 -15.45 1.31 7.92
N ALA A 191 -15.38 2.02 9.05
CA ALA A 191 -14.28 2.96 9.32
C ALA A 191 -12.90 2.25 9.36
N GLU A 192 -12.82 1.09 10.01
CA GLU A 192 -11.59 0.30 10.05
C GLU A 192 -11.22 -0.24 8.67
N TYR A 193 -12.18 -0.72 7.89
CA TYR A 193 -11.95 -1.18 6.52
C TYR A 193 -11.34 -0.08 5.65
N LEU A 194 -11.92 1.13 5.65
CA LEU A 194 -11.41 2.26 4.87
C LEU A 194 -9.99 2.66 5.32
N ALA A 195 -9.71 2.63 6.62
CA ALA A 195 -8.38 2.90 7.15
C ALA A 195 -7.35 1.84 6.73
N ILE A 196 -7.75 0.57 6.63
CA ILE A 196 -6.90 -0.52 6.16
C ILE A 196 -6.66 -0.43 4.67
N PHE A 197 -7.70 -0.11 3.91
CA PHE A 197 -7.59 0.13 2.48
C PHE A 197 -6.55 1.22 2.18
N ALA A 198 -6.65 2.38 2.85
CA ALA A 198 -5.67 3.46 2.71
C ALA A 198 -4.24 3.02 3.08
N ARG A 199 -4.07 2.18 4.10
CA ARG A 199 -2.75 1.62 4.47
C ARG A 199 -2.24 0.60 3.45
N CYS A 200 -3.12 -0.17 2.83
CA CYS A 200 -2.76 -1.09 1.75
C CYS A 200 -2.23 -0.30 0.56
N LEU A 201 -2.93 0.76 0.14
CA LEU A 201 -2.49 1.64 -0.93
C LEU A 201 -1.12 2.26 -0.66
N ALA A 202 -0.89 2.76 0.55
CA ALA A 202 0.41 3.31 0.95
C ALA A 202 1.51 2.24 1.03
N GLY A 203 1.15 0.99 1.30
CA GLY A 203 2.07 -0.15 1.33
C GLY A 203 2.60 -0.55 -0.04
N CYS A 204 1.87 -0.25 -1.11
CA CYS A 204 2.27 -0.55 -2.49
C CYS A 204 3.34 0.42 -3.06
N GLU A 205 3.72 1.46 -2.34
CA GLU A 205 4.73 2.46 -2.76
C GLU A 205 6.12 2.13 -2.16
N GLY A 206 6.39 0.84 -1.90
CA GLY A 206 7.60 0.36 -1.22
C GLY A 206 8.89 0.51 -2.03
N ALA A 207 10.02 0.25 -1.38
CA ALA A 207 11.32 0.20 -2.06
C ALA A 207 11.44 -1.11 -2.85
N HIS A 208 11.47 -1.02 -4.18
CA HIS A 208 11.73 -2.16 -5.06
C HIS A 208 13.24 -2.32 -5.29
N GLU A 209 13.74 -3.54 -5.15
CA GLU A 209 15.09 -3.89 -5.55
C GLU A 209 15.08 -4.10 -7.05
N GLN A 210 15.65 -3.15 -7.80
CA GLN A 210 15.67 -3.19 -9.26
C GLN A 210 16.60 -4.33 -9.70
N VAL A 211 16.01 -5.45 -10.13
CA VAL A 211 16.74 -6.68 -10.46
C VAL A 211 17.35 -6.63 -11.88
N ASP A 212 16.80 -5.79 -12.75
CA ASP A 212 17.19 -5.68 -14.16
C ASP A 212 17.76 -4.32 -14.54
N PHE A 213 18.83 -4.32 -15.33
CA PHE A 213 19.35 -3.15 -16.04
C PHE A 213 18.48 -2.88 -17.29
N LYS A 214 17.28 -2.35 -17.08
CA LYS A 214 16.47 -1.74 -18.15
C LYS A 214 16.84 -0.26 -18.32
N ASP A 215 16.51 0.31 -19.48
CA ASP A 215 16.55 1.77 -19.65
C ASP A 215 15.67 2.47 -18.60
N PHE A 216 16.08 3.66 -18.18
CA PHE A 216 15.49 4.37 -17.02
C PHE A 216 13.97 4.52 -17.11
N TYR A 217 13.43 4.90 -18.28
CA TYR A 217 11.99 5.15 -18.44
C TYR A 217 11.14 3.88 -18.43
N PRO A 218 11.45 2.82 -19.22
CA PRO A 218 10.76 1.54 -19.11
C PRO A 218 10.80 0.95 -17.69
N ALA A 219 11.94 1.04 -17.01
CA ALA A 219 12.06 0.48 -15.66
C ALA A 219 11.18 1.21 -14.64
N ILE A 220 11.04 2.54 -14.77
CA ILE A 220 10.14 3.33 -13.93
C ILE A 220 8.68 3.05 -14.29
N ALA A 221 8.38 2.87 -15.57
CA ALA A 221 7.03 2.58 -16.02
C ALA A 221 6.55 1.21 -15.50
N ASP A 222 7.39 0.18 -15.58
CA ASP A 222 7.14 -1.14 -14.99
C ASP A 222 6.90 -1.03 -13.49
N LEU A 223 7.75 -0.30 -12.77
CA LEU A 223 7.57 -0.06 -11.33
C LEU A 223 6.22 0.60 -11.00
N PHE A 224 5.80 1.59 -11.81
CA PHE A 224 4.50 2.22 -11.62
C PHE A 224 3.35 1.27 -11.93
N ALA A 225 3.44 0.46 -12.98
CA ALA A 225 2.44 -0.54 -13.33
C ALA A 225 2.30 -1.60 -12.22
N GLU A 226 3.41 -2.11 -11.69
CA GLU A 226 3.43 -3.03 -10.54
C GLU A 226 2.79 -2.40 -9.30
N SER A 227 3.13 -1.14 -8.99
CA SER A 227 2.53 -0.42 -7.87
C SER A 227 1.03 -0.20 -8.05
N LEU A 228 0.57 0.15 -9.26
CA LEU A 228 -0.84 0.30 -9.59
C LEU A 228 -1.60 -1.01 -9.48
N GLN A 229 -1.05 -2.10 -9.99
CA GLN A 229 -1.63 -3.44 -9.86
C GLN A 229 -1.82 -3.81 -8.38
N CYS A 230 -0.77 -3.63 -7.57
CA CYS A 230 -0.85 -3.83 -6.12
C CYS A 230 -1.98 -3.00 -5.47
N LYS A 231 -2.12 -1.72 -5.87
CA LYS A 231 -3.17 -0.82 -5.34
C LYS A 231 -4.57 -1.29 -5.71
N VAL A 232 -4.79 -1.75 -6.95
CA VAL A 232 -6.08 -2.29 -7.40
C VAL A 232 -6.41 -3.60 -6.67
N ASP A 233 -5.40 -4.46 -6.45
CA ASP A 233 -5.58 -5.73 -5.75
C ASP A 233 -5.92 -5.58 -4.27
N CYS A 234 -5.74 -4.39 -3.67
CA CYS A 234 -6.09 -4.13 -2.27
C CYS A 234 -7.56 -4.45 -1.95
N GLU A 235 -8.52 -4.13 -2.82
CA GLU A 235 -9.94 -4.42 -2.55
C GLU A 235 -10.20 -5.93 -2.50
N ALA A 236 -9.65 -6.69 -3.45
CA ALA A 236 -9.78 -8.14 -3.51
C ALA A 236 -9.08 -8.81 -2.31
N ASN A 237 -7.86 -8.38 -1.99
CA ASN A 237 -7.07 -8.91 -0.88
C ASN A 237 -7.72 -8.64 0.50
N LEU A 238 -8.43 -7.51 0.63
CA LEU A 238 -9.11 -7.12 1.86
C LEU A 238 -10.51 -7.73 2.01
N THR A 239 -11.10 -8.24 0.93
CA THR A 239 -12.44 -8.81 0.96
C THR A 239 -12.48 -10.07 1.84
N PRO A 240 -13.35 -10.12 2.86
CA PRO A 240 -13.42 -11.27 3.74
C PRO A 240 -14.03 -12.49 3.03
N ASN A 241 -13.37 -13.64 3.21
CA ASN A 241 -14.01 -14.93 3.04
C ASN A 241 -14.87 -15.22 4.28
N VAL A 242 -16.15 -15.57 4.07
CA VAL A 242 -17.08 -15.99 5.13
C VAL A 242 -17.55 -17.40 4.79
N GLY A 243 -17.00 -18.40 5.49
CA GLY A 243 -17.45 -19.79 5.34
C GLY A 243 -17.19 -20.40 3.95
N GLY A 244 -16.16 -19.94 3.24
CA GLY A 244 -15.78 -20.43 1.91
C GLY A 244 -16.26 -19.56 0.73
N TYR A 245 -17.01 -18.49 0.99
CA TYR A 245 -17.52 -17.57 -0.03
C TYR A 245 -16.99 -16.15 0.21
N PHE A 246 -16.49 -15.52 -0.85
CA PHE A 246 -16.15 -14.10 -0.84
C PHE A 246 -17.43 -13.27 -0.92
N VAL A 247 -17.50 -12.22 -0.10
CA VAL A 247 -18.62 -11.28 -0.17
C VAL A 247 -18.39 -10.37 -1.39
N GLU A 248 -19.09 -10.63 -2.48
CA GLU A 248 -19.11 -9.73 -3.63
C GLU A 248 -19.58 -8.34 -3.20
N LYS A 249 -18.95 -7.28 -3.75
CA LYS A 249 -19.27 -5.88 -3.44
C LYS A 249 -19.27 -5.62 -1.92
N PHE A 250 -18.17 -5.96 -1.26
CA PHE A 250 -18.08 -5.95 0.21
C PHE A 250 -18.48 -4.61 0.85
N VAL A 251 -18.01 -3.49 0.30
CA VAL A 251 -18.36 -2.15 0.79
C VAL A 251 -19.86 -1.87 0.65
N ALA A 252 -20.46 -2.26 -0.49
CA ALA A 252 -21.91 -2.18 -0.68
C ALA A 252 -22.65 -2.99 0.40
N THR A 253 -22.19 -4.20 0.68
CA THR A 253 -22.80 -5.05 1.72
C THR A 253 -22.83 -4.38 3.09
N MET A 254 -21.77 -3.66 3.50
CA MET A 254 -21.78 -2.89 4.75
C MET A 254 -22.85 -1.79 4.75
N TYR A 255 -23.00 -1.05 3.64
CA TYR A 255 -24.06 -0.04 3.50
C TYR A 255 -25.47 -0.62 3.49
N HIS A 256 -25.67 -1.82 2.93
CA HIS A 256 -26.95 -2.53 2.99
C HIS A 256 -27.33 -2.87 4.44
N TYR A 257 -26.40 -3.44 5.23
CA TYR A 257 -26.65 -3.70 6.66
C TYR A 257 -26.95 -2.41 7.44
N LEU A 258 -26.18 -1.35 7.20
CA LEU A 258 -26.41 -0.05 7.84
C LEU A 258 -27.79 0.52 7.48
N GLN A 259 -28.16 0.53 6.20
CA GLN A 259 -29.45 1.03 5.73
C GLN A 259 -30.62 0.34 6.45
N PHE A 260 -30.61 -0.99 6.52
CA PHE A 260 -31.69 -1.74 7.15
C PHE A 260 -31.70 -1.55 8.67
N ALA A 261 -30.53 -1.58 9.31
CA ALA A 261 -30.43 -1.40 10.76
C ALA A 261 -30.90 -0.01 11.19
N TYR A 262 -30.49 1.06 10.50
CA TYR A 262 -30.98 2.41 10.75
C TYR A 262 -32.48 2.55 10.54
N TYR A 263 -33.03 1.91 9.49
CA TYR A 263 -34.48 1.88 9.27
C TYR A 263 -35.22 1.23 10.45
N LYS A 264 -34.72 0.10 10.96
CA LYS A 264 -35.30 -0.58 12.14
C LYS A 264 -35.18 0.23 13.43
N LEU A 265 -34.18 1.10 13.53
CA LEU A 265 -33.99 2.04 14.64
C LEU A 265 -34.78 3.35 14.46
N ASN A 266 -35.57 3.48 13.39
CA ASN A 266 -36.33 4.69 13.03
C ASN A 266 -35.43 5.92 12.76
N ASP A 267 -34.16 5.70 12.42
CA ASP A 267 -33.24 6.74 11.92
C ASP A 267 -33.27 6.73 10.38
N VAL A 268 -34.36 7.25 9.83
CA VAL A 268 -34.59 7.19 8.38
C VAL A 268 -33.61 8.06 7.61
N ARG A 269 -33.07 9.12 8.24
CA ARG A 269 -32.06 9.99 7.64
C ARG A 269 -30.79 9.19 7.33
N GLN A 270 -30.25 8.49 8.31
CA GLN A 270 -29.07 7.66 8.08
C GLN A 270 -29.37 6.48 7.16
N ALA A 271 -30.57 5.91 7.25
CA ALA A 271 -31.00 4.84 6.35
C ALA A 271 -31.02 5.28 4.87
N ALA A 272 -31.52 6.48 4.56
CA ALA A 272 -31.54 7.04 3.21
C ALA A 272 -30.13 7.34 2.69
N ARG A 273 -29.25 7.92 3.53
CA ARG A 273 -27.85 8.18 3.18
C ARG A 273 -27.06 6.89 2.92
N SER A 274 -27.28 5.85 3.74
CA SER A 274 -26.67 4.52 3.53
C SER A 274 -27.20 3.87 2.25
N ALA A 275 -28.50 4.00 1.94
CA ALA A 275 -29.07 3.52 0.68
C ALA A 275 -28.44 4.23 -0.53
N ALA A 276 -28.28 5.56 -0.46
CA ALA A 276 -27.63 6.32 -1.53
C ALA A 276 -26.16 5.92 -1.71
N SER A 277 -25.46 5.66 -0.61
CA SER A 277 -24.07 5.17 -0.62
C SER A 277 -23.95 3.78 -1.25
N TYR A 278 -24.90 2.88 -0.98
CA TYR A 278 -24.96 1.57 -1.62
C TYR A 278 -25.04 1.67 -3.15
N MET A 279 -25.86 2.58 -3.66
CA MET A 279 -26.09 2.75 -5.10
C MET A 279 -24.85 3.18 -5.89
N LEU A 280 -23.79 3.69 -5.23
CA LEU A 280 -22.50 3.93 -5.88
C LEU A 280 -21.84 2.62 -6.34
N PHE A 281 -22.02 1.55 -5.56
CA PHE A 281 -21.33 0.27 -5.77
C PHE A 281 -22.19 -0.74 -6.51
N ASP A 282 -23.51 -0.64 -6.41
CA ASP A 282 -24.44 -1.52 -7.11
C ASP A 282 -25.67 -0.77 -7.64
N PRO A 283 -25.51 0.00 -8.73
CA PRO A 283 -26.61 0.80 -9.28
C PRO A 283 -27.74 -0.05 -9.88
N GLU A 284 -27.47 -1.30 -10.25
CA GLU A 284 -28.43 -2.20 -10.90
C GLU A 284 -29.32 -2.97 -9.91
N ASP A 285 -29.11 -2.80 -8.60
CA ASP A 285 -29.93 -3.45 -7.57
C ASP A 285 -31.34 -2.84 -7.48
N ASN A 286 -32.29 -3.53 -8.11
CA ASN A 286 -33.71 -3.16 -8.11
C ASN A 286 -34.31 -3.00 -6.71
N VAL A 287 -33.86 -3.77 -5.71
CA VAL A 287 -34.41 -3.71 -4.34
C VAL A 287 -33.98 -2.41 -3.68
N MET A 288 -32.70 -2.05 -3.80
CA MET A 288 -32.21 -0.80 -3.22
C MET A 288 -32.77 0.44 -3.95
N GLN A 289 -32.95 0.38 -5.27
CA GLN A 289 -33.66 1.42 -6.02
C GLN A 289 -35.08 1.65 -5.47
N GLN A 290 -35.83 0.58 -5.23
CA GLN A 290 -37.17 0.67 -4.63
C GLN A 290 -37.14 1.25 -3.21
N ASN A 291 -36.13 0.90 -2.39
CA ASN A 291 -35.96 1.46 -1.06
C ASN A 291 -35.73 2.98 -1.10
N LEU A 292 -34.92 3.48 -2.04
CA LEU A 292 -34.73 4.92 -2.22
C LEU A 292 -36.01 5.63 -2.67
N VAL A 293 -36.77 5.04 -3.59
CA VAL A 293 -38.07 5.56 -4.01
C VAL A 293 -39.03 5.62 -2.81
N TYR A 294 -39.05 4.58 -1.97
CA TYR A 294 -39.85 4.53 -0.76
C TYR A 294 -39.50 5.66 0.23
N TYR A 295 -38.21 5.89 0.48
CA TYR A 295 -37.75 7.00 1.32
C TYR A 295 -38.10 8.37 0.73
N ARG A 296 -37.91 8.57 -0.58
CA ARG A 296 -38.28 9.81 -1.29
C ARG A 296 -39.79 10.07 -1.21
N PHE A 297 -40.61 9.04 -1.38
CA PHE A 297 -42.07 9.15 -1.33
C PHE A 297 -42.56 9.61 0.05
N HIS A 298 -41.94 9.12 1.13
CA HIS A 298 -42.30 9.48 2.50
C HIS A 298 -41.49 10.64 3.10
N ARG A 299 -40.70 11.37 2.27
CA ARG A 299 -39.80 12.44 2.74
C ARG A 299 -40.48 13.49 3.63
N ALA A 300 -41.70 13.92 3.27
CA ALA A 300 -42.44 14.93 4.02
C ALA A 300 -42.89 14.43 5.40
N ARG A 301 -43.19 13.13 5.52
CA ARG A 301 -43.58 12.49 6.79
C ARG A 301 -42.40 12.37 7.75
N TRP A 302 -41.20 12.15 7.21
CA TRP A 302 -39.99 11.91 7.99
C TRP A 302 -39.05 13.11 8.08
N GLY A 303 -39.41 14.25 7.48
CA GLY A 303 -38.58 15.45 7.50
C GLY A 303 -37.24 15.26 6.79
N LEU A 304 -37.23 14.48 5.70
CA LEU A 304 -36.05 14.26 4.88
C LEU A 304 -35.89 15.38 3.85
N GLU A 305 -34.66 15.81 3.64
CA GLU A 305 -34.27 16.81 2.63
C GLU A 305 -33.54 16.15 1.46
N GLU A 306 -33.34 16.84 0.33
CA GLU A 306 -32.61 16.26 -0.81
C GLU A 306 -31.16 15.89 -0.45
N GLU A 307 -30.56 16.57 0.52
CA GLU A 307 -29.23 16.27 1.06
C GLU A 307 -29.16 14.88 1.71
N ASP A 308 -30.28 14.38 2.25
CA ASP A 308 -30.34 13.06 2.89
C ASP A 308 -30.37 11.90 1.88
N PHE A 309 -30.49 12.21 0.58
CA PHE A 309 -30.40 11.26 -0.53
C PHE A 309 -29.06 11.33 -1.26
N GLN A 310 -28.09 12.07 -0.71
CA GLN A 310 -26.72 12.05 -1.20
C GLN A 310 -25.94 10.90 -0.54
N PRO A 311 -25.05 10.22 -1.28
CA PRO A 311 -24.12 9.28 -0.70
C PRO A 311 -23.26 9.93 0.39
N ARG A 312 -22.78 9.14 1.34
CA ARG A 312 -21.84 9.62 2.36
C ARG A 312 -20.50 10.00 1.73
N GLU A 313 -19.83 10.96 2.34
CA GLU A 313 -18.56 11.50 1.84
C GLU A 313 -17.48 10.41 1.72
N GLU A 314 -17.35 9.58 2.75
CA GLU A 314 -16.39 8.47 2.75
C GLU A 314 -16.69 7.40 1.67
N ALA A 315 -17.96 7.21 1.32
CA ALA A 315 -18.37 6.31 0.25
C ALA A 315 -17.96 6.86 -1.13
N LEU A 316 -18.20 8.15 -1.36
CA LEU A 316 -17.84 8.85 -2.59
C LEU A 316 -16.33 8.87 -2.80
N LEU A 317 -15.57 9.21 -1.76
CA LEU A 317 -14.11 9.23 -1.81
C LEU A 317 -13.56 7.85 -2.16
N TYR A 318 -14.05 6.80 -1.50
CA TYR A 318 -13.64 5.43 -1.78
C TYR A 318 -13.99 5.01 -3.21
N HIS A 319 -15.24 5.24 -3.64
CA HIS A 319 -15.70 4.92 -4.99
C HIS A 319 -14.82 5.58 -6.07
N ASN A 320 -14.63 6.90 -5.97
CA ASN A 320 -13.84 7.65 -6.95
C ASN A 320 -12.38 7.19 -6.96
N GLN A 321 -11.77 6.99 -5.79
CA GLN A 321 -10.40 6.50 -5.70
C GLN A 321 -10.24 5.11 -6.34
N THR A 322 -11.16 4.18 -6.10
CA THR A 322 -11.11 2.84 -6.71
C THR A 322 -11.34 2.87 -8.22
N ALA A 323 -12.21 3.76 -8.72
CA ALA A 323 -12.45 3.93 -10.14
C ALA A 323 -11.20 4.50 -10.84
N GLU A 324 -10.63 5.59 -10.31
CA GLU A 324 -9.42 6.21 -10.86
C GLU A 324 -8.23 5.25 -10.88
N LEU A 325 -8.05 4.43 -9.84
CA LEU A 325 -6.98 3.42 -9.79
C LEU A 325 -7.14 2.36 -10.90
N ARG A 326 -8.36 1.91 -11.18
CA ARG A 326 -8.64 0.95 -12.26
C ARG A 326 -8.41 1.56 -13.63
N GLU A 327 -8.95 2.75 -13.86
CA GLU A 327 -8.75 3.47 -15.12
C GLU A 327 -7.26 3.71 -15.41
N LEU A 328 -6.49 4.08 -14.38
CA LEU A 328 -5.05 4.31 -14.52
C LEU A 328 -4.27 3.01 -14.75
N LEU A 329 -4.69 1.88 -14.15
CA LEU A 329 -4.10 0.57 -14.41
C LEU A 329 -4.40 0.08 -15.83
N GLU A 330 -5.64 0.25 -16.31
CA GLU A 330 -6.02 -0.06 -17.69
C GLU A 330 -5.22 0.78 -18.68
N PHE A 331 -5.05 2.08 -18.40
CA PHE A 331 -4.16 2.96 -19.15
C PHE A 331 -2.72 2.44 -19.13
N ALA A 332 -2.15 2.10 -17.97
CA ALA A 332 -0.79 1.58 -17.89
C ALA A 332 -0.61 0.31 -18.75
N HIS A 333 -1.55 -0.65 -18.66
CA HIS A 333 -1.49 -1.85 -19.48
C HIS A 333 -1.58 -1.56 -20.99
N MET A 334 -2.45 -0.63 -21.41
CA MET A 334 -2.61 -0.29 -22.83
C MET A 334 -1.34 0.30 -23.45
N TYR A 335 -0.54 1.06 -22.68
CA TYR A 335 0.65 1.77 -23.19
C TYR A 335 1.97 1.07 -22.88
N LEU A 336 2.01 0.18 -21.89
CA LEU A 336 3.20 -0.56 -21.47
C LEU A 336 3.18 -2.02 -21.88
N GLN A 337 2.09 -2.51 -22.47
CA GLN A 337 2.16 -3.72 -23.27
C GLN A 337 3.30 -3.52 -24.26
N SER A 338 4.36 -4.30 -24.08
CA SER A 338 5.41 -4.46 -25.07
C SER A 338 4.68 -4.67 -26.39
N ASP A 339 4.96 -3.84 -27.40
CA ASP A 339 4.59 -4.16 -28.76
C ASP A 339 4.89 -5.65 -28.91
N ASP A 340 3.82 -6.45 -29.08
CA ASP A 340 3.99 -7.84 -29.44
C ASP A 340 5.04 -7.80 -30.52
N GLU A 341 6.11 -8.55 -30.28
CA GLU A 341 7.04 -8.89 -31.32
C GLU A 341 6.19 -9.10 -32.56
N MET A 342 6.52 -8.41 -33.64
CA MET A 342 6.14 -8.91 -34.93
C MET A 342 6.79 -10.30 -35.01
N GLU A 343 6.16 -11.31 -34.42
CA GLU A 343 6.18 -12.67 -34.89
C GLU A 343 5.65 -12.51 -36.30
N LEU A 344 6.61 -12.25 -37.21
CA LEU A 344 6.46 -12.67 -38.58
C LEU A 344 6.15 -14.14 -38.45
N GLU A 345 4.86 -14.47 -38.51
CA GLU A 345 4.41 -15.82 -38.74
C GLU A 345 5.16 -16.23 -40.01
N GLU A 346 6.25 -16.97 -39.84
CA GLU A 346 6.96 -17.58 -40.95
C GLU A 346 5.92 -18.50 -41.57
N THR A 347 5.23 -18.00 -42.59
CA THR A 347 4.27 -18.77 -43.34
C THR A 347 5.04 -19.95 -43.91
N GLU A 348 4.93 -21.10 -43.26
CA GLU A 348 5.48 -22.35 -43.78
C GLU A 348 4.95 -22.51 -45.21
N PRO A 349 5.83 -22.69 -46.20
CA PRO A 349 5.38 -22.79 -47.58
C PRO A 349 4.57 -24.09 -47.74
N PRO A 350 3.39 -24.06 -48.37
CA PRO A 350 2.58 -25.25 -48.52
C PRO A 350 3.28 -26.24 -49.45
N LEU A 351 3.70 -27.37 -48.89
CA LEU A 351 4.09 -28.56 -49.65
C LEU A 351 2.91 -29.05 -50.49
N LYS A 352 2.93 -28.75 -51.79
CA LYS A 352 2.39 -29.61 -52.86
C LYS A 352 2.97 -29.22 -54.20
N ALA A 353 3.81 -30.10 -54.72
CA ALA A 353 4.35 -30.07 -56.08
C ALA A 353 3.23 -30.07 -57.13
N LYS A 354 3.29 -29.10 -58.05
CA LYS A 354 2.80 -29.21 -59.43
C LYS A 354 3.76 -28.44 -60.33
N ASP A 355 4.22 -29.12 -61.38
CA ASP A 355 5.25 -28.68 -62.31
C ASP A 355 4.83 -27.54 -63.27
N HIS A 356 5.87 -26.81 -63.71
CA HIS A 356 6.06 -26.00 -64.94
C HIS A 356 5.69 -24.50 -64.91
N PRO A 357 6.38 -23.62 -65.68
CA PRO A 357 7.48 -23.81 -66.67
C PRO A 357 8.83 -23.15 -66.26
N SER A 358 9.92 -23.39 -67.01
CA SER A 358 11.30 -22.95 -66.67
C SER A 358 11.67 -21.55 -67.16
N ASP A 359 12.36 -20.79 -66.30
CA ASP A 359 12.86 -19.42 -66.51
C ASP A 359 14.17 -19.35 -67.32
N ALA A 360 14.16 -19.92 -68.53
CA ALA A 360 15.29 -19.86 -69.45
C ALA A 360 15.47 -18.49 -70.13
N GLU A 361 14.73 -17.44 -69.74
CA GLU A 361 14.69 -16.15 -70.44
C GLU A 361 15.31 -14.99 -69.65
N PHE A 362 15.86 -15.23 -68.45
CA PHE A 362 16.42 -14.16 -67.61
C PHE A 362 17.80 -14.48 -67.02
N GLU A 363 18.61 -15.27 -67.73
CA GLU A 363 20.05 -15.38 -67.47
C GLU A 363 20.83 -14.44 -68.41
N GLY A 364 20.79 -13.14 -68.09
CA GLY A 364 21.62 -12.11 -68.70
C GLY A 364 22.22 -11.21 -67.62
N GLN A 365 23.55 -11.09 -67.57
CA GLN A 365 24.25 -10.16 -66.69
C GLN A 365 24.23 -8.74 -67.24
N GLY A 366 23.91 -7.77 -66.39
CA GLY A 366 24.16 -6.34 -66.60
C GLY A 366 23.19 -5.50 -65.76
N ASP A 367 23.54 -4.38 -65.17
CA ASP A 367 24.80 -3.67 -64.97
C ASP A 367 24.58 -2.80 -63.72
N TYR A 368 25.60 -2.63 -62.90
CA TYR A 368 25.57 -2.03 -61.58
C TYR A 368 26.03 -0.58 -61.69
N GLU A 369 25.17 0.40 -61.42
CA GLU A 369 25.63 1.75 -61.07
C GLU A 369 24.82 2.33 -59.89
N GLU A 370 25.61 2.81 -58.93
CA GLU A 370 25.34 3.55 -57.69
C GLU A 370 24.49 4.82 -57.96
N GLY A 371 23.86 5.53 -57.03
CA GLY A 371 23.85 5.56 -55.57
C GLY A 371 23.34 6.95 -55.11
N ILE A 372 23.16 7.07 -53.80
CA ILE A 372 23.33 8.28 -52.96
C ILE A 372 22.49 9.55 -53.26
N TYR A 373 21.60 9.87 -52.29
CA TYR A 373 21.33 11.16 -51.62
C TYR A 373 19.85 11.50 -51.46
N ALA A 374 19.47 11.61 -50.19
CA ALA A 374 18.32 12.34 -49.70
C ALA A 374 18.53 13.84 -49.90
N ASP A 375 17.49 14.55 -50.33
CA ASP A 375 17.37 16.00 -50.15
C ASP A 375 15.90 16.34 -49.87
N TRP A 376 15.55 16.44 -48.59
CA TRP A 376 14.26 16.92 -48.07
C TRP A 376 14.51 18.16 -47.20
N TRP A 377 14.79 19.29 -47.84
CA TRP A 377 14.66 20.62 -47.21
C TRP A 377 14.40 21.67 -48.30
N GLN A 378 13.20 22.26 -48.30
CA GLN A 378 12.93 23.71 -48.27
C GLN A 378 11.47 24.01 -48.68
N GLU A 379 10.67 24.45 -47.71
CA GLU A 379 9.49 25.31 -47.89
C GLU A 379 9.94 26.78 -48.14
N PRO A 380 9.05 27.77 -48.38
CA PRO A 380 7.86 27.84 -49.25
C PRO A 380 7.84 29.15 -50.10
N ASP A 381 6.67 29.41 -50.72
CA ASP A 381 6.14 30.69 -51.24
C ASP A 381 6.27 31.06 -52.73
N ALA A 382 5.17 30.78 -53.44
CA ALA A 382 4.30 31.73 -54.14
C ALA A 382 4.89 32.77 -55.11
N LYS A 383 4.54 32.64 -56.40
CA LYS A 383 3.76 33.61 -57.21
C LYS A 383 3.88 33.31 -58.71
N GLY A 384 2.77 33.45 -59.43
CA GLY A 384 2.80 33.71 -60.87
C GLY A 384 1.59 33.18 -61.63
N ASP A 385 0.76 34.10 -62.11
CA ASP A 385 -0.51 33.94 -62.82
C ASP A 385 -0.37 33.55 -64.31
N GLU A 386 -1.56 33.33 -64.91
CA GLU A 386 -1.94 33.38 -66.35
C GLU A 386 -1.86 32.05 -67.12
N ALA A 387 -2.86 31.58 -67.89
CA ALA A 387 -4.17 32.11 -68.29
C ALA A 387 -4.99 30.97 -68.96
N GLU A 388 -6.32 31.11 -68.88
CA GLU A 388 -7.37 30.80 -69.87
C GLU A 388 -7.32 29.52 -70.74
N ALA A 389 -8.34 28.68 -70.61
CA ALA A 389 -9.41 28.52 -71.63
C ALA A 389 -10.36 27.35 -71.29
N GLU A 390 -11.65 27.62 -71.10
CA GLU A 390 -12.71 26.67 -71.48
C GLU A 390 -12.96 26.76 -73.00
N PRO A 391 -13.61 25.76 -73.65
CA PRO A 391 -15.08 25.73 -73.61
C PRO A 391 -15.73 24.33 -73.63
N GLU A 392 -16.87 24.29 -72.92
CA GLU A 392 -18.17 23.77 -73.34
C GLU A 392 -18.56 22.27 -73.29
N PRO A 393 -19.88 22.00 -73.15
CA PRO A 393 -20.45 20.83 -72.52
C PRO A 393 -21.33 20.00 -73.49
N ALA A 394 -21.90 18.88 -73.00
CA ALA A 394 -23.26 18.41 -73.30
C ALA A 394 -23.46 16.99 -72.72
N LEU A 395 -24.35 16.84 -71.74
CA LEU A 395 -25.71 16.29 -71.91
C LEU A 395 -25.76 14.79 -72.24
N ALA A 396 -26.11 13.96 -71.26
CA ALA A 396 -27.44 13.35 -71.12
C ALA A 396 -27.46 12.40 -69.91
#